data_AF-A0A3C2DG63-F1
#
_entry.id   AF-A0A3C2DG63-F1
#
_cell.length_a   1.000
_cell.length_b   1.000
_cell.length_c   1.000
_cell.angle_alpha   90.00
_cell.angle_beta   90.00
_cell.angle_gamma   90.00
#
_symmetry.space_group_name_H-M   'P 1'
#
loop_
_entity.id
_entity.type
_entity.pdbx_description
1 polymer ?
#
loop_
_entity_poly.entity_id
_entity_poly.type
_entity_poly.pdbx_seq_one_letter_code
_entity_poly.pdbx_strand_id
1 'polypeptide(L)'
;MPSTIREDRLTPTFLDGTVLDPDLLPEIVSLPRWAEPDRLRSATAIGVLLAMILAVLAIRLLSRVVVRSVVVIGLAVLAIGLWDQRTELGTCAATCDCSLFGQVVKVPFDLNPRCS
;
A
#
# COMPACT_ATOMS: atom_id res chain seq x y z
N MET A 1 -27.83 -30.80 44.96
CA MET A 1 -28.55 -31.28 43.78
C MET A 1 -28.48 -30.21 42.69
N PRO A 2 -27.71 -30.40 41.61
CA PRO A 2 -27.86 -29.60 40.40
C PRO A 2 -28.53 -30.44 39.30
N SER A 3 -29.61 -29.89 38.76
CA SER A 3 -30.40 -30.43 37.66
C SER A 3 -29.61 -30.42 36.36
N THR A 4 -29.50 -31.59 35.74
CA THR A 4 -28.96 -31.80 34.40
C THR A 4 -29.87 -31.13 33.37
N ILE A 5 -29.42 -30.01 32.79
CA ILE A 5 -29.96 -29.49 31.54
C ILE A 5 -29.51 -30.48 30.46
N ARG A 6 -30.38 -31.42 30.13
CA ARG A 6 -30.19 -32.38 29.03
C ARG A 6 -30.99 -31.87 27.85
N GLU A 7 -30.31 -31.09 27.00
CA GLU A 7 -30.79 -30.69 25.69
C GLU A 7 -30.79 -31.91 24.76
N ASP A 8 -31.79 -32.79 24.90
CA ASP A 8 -32.10 -33.81 23.90
C ASP A 8 -32.80 -33.12 22.70
N ARG A 9 -32.03 -32.35 21.93
CA ARG A 9 -32.44 -31.86 20.61
C ARG A 9 -32.20 -33.00 19.61
N LEU A 10 -33.12 -33.97 19.57
CA LEU A 10 -33.25 -34.90 18.45
C LEU A 10 -33.68 -34.10 17.21
N THR A 11 -32.72 -33.47 16.56
CA THR A 11 -32.88 -33.00 15.18
C THR A 11 -32.59 -34.21 14.30
N PRO A 12 -33.57 -34.78 13.58
CA PRO A 12 -33.28 -35.83 12.60
C PRO A 12 -32.35 -35.24 11.56
N THR A 13 -31.09 -35.67 11.58
CA THR A 13 -30.06 -35.22 10.65
C THR A 13 -30.44 -35.73 9.26
N PHE A 14 -30.44 -34.84 8.26
CA PHE A 14 -30.81 -35.17 6.88
C PHE A 14 -29.97 -36.32 6.25
N LEU A 15 -28.83 -36.64 6.86
CA LEU A 15 -27.87 -37.64 6.37
C LEU A 15 -28.04 -39.01 7.02
N ASP A 16 -28.96 -39.15 7.96
CA ASP A 16 -29.25 -40.35 8.74
C ASP A 16 -29.77 -41.47 7.80
N GLY A 17 -29.07 -42.60 7.74
CA GLY A 17 -29.32 -43.72 6.83
C GLY A 17 -28.75 -43.57 5.41
N THR A 18 -27.97 -42.53 5.11
CA THR A 18 -27.29 -42.36 3.81
C THR A 18 -25.83 -42.82 3.86
N VAL A 19 -25.15 -42.90 2.71
CA VAL A 19 -23.69 -43.19 2.67
C VAL A 19 -22.85 -42.10 3.37
N LEU A 20 -23.46 -40.96 3.68
CA LEU A 20 -22.84 -39.82 4.39
C LEU A 20 -23.26 -39.74 5.86
N ASP A 21 -23.84 -40.82 6.41
CA ASP A 21 -24.23 -40.91 7.81
C ASP A 21 -22.99 -40.94 8.72
N PRO A 22 -22.88 -40.02 9.70
CA PRO A 22 -21.69 -39.86 10.54
C PRO A 22 -21.34 -41.10 11.36
N ASP A 23 -22.32 -41.96 11.69
CA ASP A 23 -22.10 -43.18 12.47
C ASP A 23 -21.66 -44.37 11.60
N LEU A 24 -21.89 -44.30 10.28
CA LEU A 24 -21.50 -45.30 9.28
C LEU A 24 -20.25 -44.92 8.49
N LEU A 25 -19.73 -43.71 8.65
CA LEU A 25 -18.41 -43.39 8.13
C LEU A 25 -17.41 -44.33 8.84
N PRO A 26 -16.56 -45.09 8.11
CA PRO A 26 -15.32 -45.57 8.70
C PRO A 26 -14.59 -44.35 9.27
N GLU A 27 -13.54 -44.54 10.06
CA GLU A 27 -12.71 -43.49 10.68
C GLU A 27 -11.99 -42.60 9.62
N ILE A 28 -12.75 -42.00 8.70
CA ILE A 28 -12.46 -41.10 7.60
C ILE A 28 -12.38 -39.71 8.23
N VAL A 29 -11.47 -39.57 9.19
CA VAL A 29 -10.66 -38.35 9.25
C VAL A 29 -9.22 -38.74 9.59
N SER A 30 -8.77 -39.90 9.14
CA SER A 30 -7.34 -40.14 8.92
C SER A 30 -6.92 -39.29 7.72
N LEU A 31 -6.71 -37.99 7.99
CA LEU A 31 -6.16 -37.05 7.02
C LEU A 31 -4.85 -37.66 6.48
N PRO A 32 -4.58 -37.51 5.17
CA PRO A 32 -3.29 -37.89 4.61
C PRO A 32 -2.15 -37.32 5.46
N ARG A 33 -1.01 -38.01 5.49
CA ARG A 33 0.17 -37.58 6.27
C ARG A 33 0.69 -36.15 6.04
N TRP A 34 0.24 -35.50 4.97
CA TRP A 34 0.54 -34.09 4.66
C TRP A 34 -0.49 -33.10 5.22
N ALA A 35 -1.68 -33.58 5.59
CA ALA A 35 -2.85 -32.84 6.05
C ALA A 35 -3.19 -33.06 7.54
N GLU A 36 -2.30 -33.70 8.30
CA GLU A 36 -2.49 -33.93 9.73
C GLU A 36 -2.60 -32.59 10.49
N PRO A 37 -3.54 -32.44 11.44
CA PRO A 37 -3.84 -31.16 12.10
C PRO A 37 -2.61 -30.50 12.76
N ASP A 38 -1.73 -31.32 13.34
CA ASP A 38 -0.49 -30.86 13.99
C ASP A 38 0.53 -30.29 13.00
N ARG A 39 0.58 -30.84 11.78
CA ARG A 39 1.41 -30.33 10.69
C ARG A 39 0.85 -29.04 10.13
N LEU A 40 -0.47 -28.91 10.04
CA LEU A 40 -1.10 -27.68 9.56
C LEU A 40 -0.87 -26.52 10.52
N ARG A 41 -1.01 -26.73 11.84
CA ARG A 41 -0.75 -25.68 12.84
C ARG A 41 0.67 -25.15 12.78
N SER A 42 1.64 -26.04 12.68
CA SER A 42 3.06 -25.64 12.58
C SER A 42 3.36 -24.95 11.25
N ALA A 43 2.86 -25.48 10.13
CA ALA A 43 3.05 -24.87 8.81
C ALA A 43 2.40 -23.49 8.68
N THR A 44 1.20 -23.30 9.25
CA THR A 44 0.54 -21.97 9.26
C THR A 44 1.27 -21.00 10.16
N ALA A 45 1.73 -21.40 11.35
CA ALA A 45 2.52 -20.53 12.21
C ALA A 45 3.80 -20.06 11.50
N ILE A 46 4.52 -20.96 10.84
CA ILE A 46 5.72 -20.64 10.05
C ILE A 46 5.37 -19.75 8.87
N GLY A 47 4.28 -20.05 8.16
CA GLY A 47 3.80 -19.27 7.02
C GLY A 47 3.46 -17.83 7.40
N VAL A 48 2.76 -17.62 8.52
CA VAL A 48 2.43 -16.29 9.04
C VAL A 48 3.69 -15.54 9.45
N LEU A 49 4.64 -16.20 10.11
CA LEU A 49 5.94 -15.61 10.46
C LEU A 49 6.70 -15.16 9.21
N LEU A 50 6.76 -16.01 8.19
CA LEU A 50 7.43 -15.70 6.93
C LEU A 50 6.73 -14.55 6.19
N ALA A 51 5.40 -14.54 6.15
CA ALA A 51 4.62 -13.47 5.55
C ALA A 51 4.86 -12.13 6.26
N MET A 52 4.93 -12.12 7.59
CA MET A 52 5.25 -10.92 8.38
C MET A 52 6.66 -10.40 8.05
N ILE A 53 7.65 -11.29 7.98
CA ILE A 53 9.03 -10.91 7.62
C ILE A 53 9.07 -10.30 6.21
N LEU A 54 8.44 -10.95 5.23
CA LEU A 54 8.38 -10.47 3.85
C LEU A 54 7.66 -9.12 3.76
N ALA A 55 6.56 -8.94 4.49
CA ALA A 55 5.84 -7.67 4.54
C ALA A 55 6.72 -6.55 5.09
N VAL A 56 7.45 -6.79 6.18
CA VAL A 56 8.38 -5.81 6.76
C VAL A 56 9.51 -5.48 5.78
N LEU A 57 10.10 -6.48 5.11
CA LEU A 57 11.12 -6.25 4.09
C LEU A 57 10.58 -5.42 2.92
N ALA A 58 9.39 -5.76 2.41
CA ALA A 58 8.75 -5.04 1.34
C ALA A 58 8.53 -3.57 1.72
N ILE A 59 7.98 -3.31 2.90
CA ILE A 59 7.77 -1.94 3.41
C ILE A 59 9.11 -1.20 3.51
N ARG A 60 10.14 -1.81 4.09
CA ARG A 60 11.48 -1.19 4.24
C ARG A 60 12.09 -0.82 2.89
N LEU A 61 11.98 -1.71 1.91
CA LEU A 61 12.47 -1.47 0.55
C LEU A 61 11.68 -0.35 -0.13
N LEU A 62 10.36 -0.38 -0.05
CA LEU A 62 9.51 0.67 -0.58
C LEU A 62 9.82 2.02 0.07
N SER A 63 9.94 2.10 1.40
CA SER A 63 10.28 3.36 2.08
C SER A 63 11.63 3.92 1.61
N ARG A 64 12.65 3.07 1.44
CA ARG A 64 13.97 3.48 0.92
C ARG A 64 13.88 4.04 -0.50
N VAL A 65 13.10 3.40 -1.37
CA VAL A 65 12.92 3.83 -2.77
C VAL A 65 12.08 5.09 -2.84
N VAL A 66 10.98 5.15 -2.08
CA VAL A 66 10.05 6.28 -2.03
C VAL A 66 10.75 7.55 -1.58
N VAL A 67 11.57 7.50 -0.52
CA VAL A 67 12.32 8.69 -0.08
C VAL A 67 13.23 9.19 -1.19
N ARG A 68 13.94 8.29 -1.87
CA ARG A 68 14.85 8.67 -2.96
C ARG A 68 14.10 9.24 -4.16
N SER A 69 12.97 8.65 -4.53
CA SER A 69 12.13 9.15 -5.63
C SER A 69 11.50 10.50 -5.29
N VAL A 70 11.03 10.69 -4.05
CA VAL A 70 10.47 11.98 -3.59
C VAL A 70 11.52 13.08 -3.68
N VAL A 71 12.76 12.80 -3.26
CA VAL A 71 13.87 13.78 -3.37
C VAL A 71 14.16 14.12 -4.84
N VAL A 72 14.27 13.12 -5.71
CA VAL A 72 14.54 13.34 -7.15
C VAL A 72 13.41 14.16 -7.80
N ILE A 73 12.15 13.80 -7.53
CA ILE A 73 10.98 14.52 -8.06
C ILE A 73 10.96 15.95 -7.51
N GLY A 74 11.21 16.13 -6.21
CA GLY A 74 11.27 17.46 -5.60
C GLY A 74 12.33 18.36 -6.23
N LEU A 75 13.54 17.82 -6.45
CA LEU A 75 14.61 18.53 -7.16
C LEU A 75 14.23 18.87 -8.60
N ALA A 76 13.57 17.96 -9.32
CA ALA A 76 13.12 18.20 -10.69
C ALA A 76 12.07 19.32 -10.74
N VAL A 77 11.09 19.31 -9.84
CA VAL A 77 10.08 20.38 -9.73
C VAL A 77 10.73 21.72 -9.42
N LEU A 78 11.69 21.75 -8.48
CA LEU A 78 12.44 22.97 -8.17
C LEU A 78 13.24 23.46 -9.38
N ALA A 79 13.92 22.58 -10.10
CA ALA A 79 14.69 22.94 -11.29
C ALA A 79 13.79 23.51 -12.38
N ILE A 80 12.62 22.91 -12.62
CA ILE A 80 11.63 23.40 -13.58
C ILE A 80 11.10 24.77 -13.15
N GLY A 81 10.70 24.94 -11.88
CA GLY A 81 10.20 26.21 -11.37
C GLY A 81 11.24 27.34 -11.43
N LEU A 82 12.52 27.02 -11.19
CA LEU A 82 13.62 27.98 -11.33
C LEU A 82 13.89 28.32 -12.80
N TRP A 83 13.74 27.36 -13.69
CA TRP A 83 13.88 27.56 -15.14
C TRP A 83 12.77 28.44 -15.69
N ASP A 84 11.53 28.26 -15.24
CA ASP A 84 10.38 29.04 -15.66
C ASP A 84 10.56 30.53 -15.29
N GLN A 85 11.04 30.80 -14.07
CA GLN A 85 11.43 32.16 -13.67
C GLN A 85 12.55 32.72 -14.56
N ARG A 86 13.57 31.93 -14.90
CA ARG A 86 14.65 32.39 -15.79
C ARG A 86 14.13 32.74 -17.18
N THR A 87 13.21 31.96 -17.73
CA THR A 87 12.62 32.24 -19.05
C THR A 87 11.75 33.49 -19.02
N GLU A 88 11.00 33.70 -17.93
CA GLU A 88 10.16 34.89 -17.75
C GLU A 88 11.00 36.18 -17.68
N LEU A 89 12.17 36.13 -17.00
CA LEU A 89 13.17 37.22 -17.02
C LEU A 89 13.74 37.47 -18.43
N GLY A 90 13.96 36.42 -19.22
CA GLY A 90 14.46 36.52 -20.59
C GLY A 90 13.47 37.17 -21.55
N THR A 91 12.19 36.83 -21.42
CA THR A 91 11.10 37.47 -22.19
C THR A 91 10.83 38.90 -21.75
N CYS A 92 10.93 39.20 -20.45
CA CYS A 92 10.70 40.57 -19.97
C CYS A 92 11.75 41.57 -20.48
N ALA A 93 13.03 41.19 -20.55
CA ALA A 93 14.05 42.06 -21.14
C ALA A 93 13.74 42.42 -22.62
N ALA A 94 12.95 41.59 -23.30
CA ALA A 94 12.54 41.79 -24.68
C ALA A 94 11.22 42.58 -24.83
N THR A 95 10.27 42.47 -23.89
CA THR A 95 8.93 43.10 -23.98
C THR A 95 8.73 44.30 -23.05
N CYS A 96 9.65 44.57 -22.14
CA CYS A 96 9.61 45.68 -21.18
C CYS A 96 8.43 45.67 -20.18
N ASP A 97 7.68 44.56 -20.12
CA ASP A 97 6.56 44.37 -19.21
C ASP A 97 6.91 43.18 -18.29
N CYS A 98 7.36 43.49 -17.08
CA CYS A 98 7.92 42.52 -16.11
C CYS A 98 6.95 42.26 -14.97
N SER A 99 6.50 41.01 -14.84
CA SER A 99 5.95 40.48 -13.60
C SER A 99 6.99 39.54 -12.98
N LEU A 100 7.52 39.87 -11.81
CA LEU A 100 8.41 39.01 -11.04
C LEU A 100 7.60 38.50 -9.85
N PHE A 101 7.27 37.21 -9.82
CA PHE A 101 6.44 36.60 -8.77
C PHE A 101 5.05 37.27 -8.60
N GLY A 102 4.45 37.77 -9.68
CA GLY A 102 3.15 38.46 -9.64
C GLY A 102 3.22 39.93 -9.20
N GLN A 103 4.43 40.48 -8.99
CA GLN A 103 4.64 41.91 -8.77
C GLN A 103 5.16 42.56 -10.05
N VAL A 104 4.44 43.59 -10.51
CA VAL A 104 4.83 44.36 -11.70
C VAL A 104 6.01 45.25 -11.34
N VAL A 105 7.19 44.95 -11.89
CA VAL A 105 8.42 45.73 -11.64
C VAL A 105 8.74 46.57 -12.87
N LYS A 106 8.85 47.89 -12.68
CA LYS A 106 9.22 48.82 -13.74
C LYS A 106 10.73 48.74 -13.95
N VAL A 107 11.17 48.31 -15.14
CA VAL A 107 12.59 48.23 -15.48
C VAL A 107 13.13 49.66 -15.66
N PRO A 108 14.11 50.11 -14.86
CA PRO A 108 14.68 51.45 -15.00
C PRO A 108 15.52 51.56 -16.28
N PHE A 109 15.41 52.71 -16.93
CA PHE A 109 16.06 53.01 -18.22
C PHE A 109 17.58 52.86 -18.20
N ASP A 110 18.21 53.10 -17.04
CA ASP A 110 19.65 52.93 -16.81
C ASP A 110 20.16 51.50 -17.05
N LEU A 111 19.28 50.49 -16.93
CA LEU A 111 19.64 49.08 -17.03
C LEU A 111 19.27 48.44 -18.38
N ASN A 112 18.29 49.00 -19.10
CA ASN A 112 17.96 48.57 -20.46
C ASN A 112 17.48 49.76 -21.31
N PRO A 113 18.32 50.33 -22.20
CA PRO A 113 17.96 51.49 -23.01
C PRO A 113 16.93 51.17 -24.11
N ARG A 114 16.54 49.91 -24.28
CA ARG A 114 15.48 49.49 -25.22
C ARG A 114 14.08 49.61 -24.62
N CYS A 115 13.97 49.76 -23.30
CA CYS A 115 12.73 49.95 -22.58
C CYS A 115 12.58 51.44 -22.24
N SER A 116 12.09 52.20 -23.22
CA SER A 116 11.95 53.66 -23.14
C SER A 116 10.54 54.17 -22.96
#